data_AF-A0A3D3APX7-F1
#
_entry.id   AF-A0A3D3APX7-F1
#
_cell.length_a   1.000
_cell.length_b   1.000
_cell.length_c   1.000
_cell.angle_alpha   90.00
_cell.angle_beta   90.00
_cell.angle_gamma   90.00
#
_symmetry.space_group_name_H-M   'P 1'
#
loop_
_entity.id
_entity.type
_entity.pdbx_description
1 polymer ?
#
loop_
_entity_poly.entity_id
_entity_poly.type
_entity_poly.pdbx_seq_one_letter_code
_entity_poly.pdbx_strand_id
1 'polypeptide(L)'
;SLETKEERFQMGLKMIALLRIIMKDINIASTTALQTLDPIGREKGLLAGANILMPNITPQQYRGDYLLYQDKPCIGDTKEECKNCLSLRISGIGESIGYNEWGDSRHFYHKKIKH
;
A
#
# COMPACT_ATOMS: atom_id res chain seq x y z
N SER A 1 26.15 -6.61 7.79
CA SER A 1 25.67 -5.43 8.53
C SER A 1 24.16 -5.46 8.53
N LEU A 2 23.50 -5.12 9.64
CA LEU A 2 22.05 -4.91 9.62
C LEU A 2 21.82 -3.54 8.97
N GLU A 3 21.13 -3.53 7.83
CA GLU A 3 20.75 -2.28 7.13
C GLU A 3 19.95 -1.36 8.07
N THR A 4 20.05 -0.06 7.88
CA THR A 4 19.27 0.93 8.61
C THR A 4 17.80 0.89 8.21
N LYS A 5 16.94 1.51 9.04
CA LYS A 5 15.51 1.66 8.74
C LYS A 5 15.29 2.40 7.42
N GLU A 6 16.09 3.43 7.17
CA GLU A 6 16.06 4.24 5.95
C GLU A 6 16.51 3.45 4.72
N GLU A 7 17.61 2.68 4.81
CA GLU A 7 18.08 1.86 3.69
C GLU A 7 17.04 0.82 3.26
N ARG A 8 16.41 0.14 4.23
CA ARG A 8 15.31 -0.80 3.94
C ARG A 8 14.13 -0.11 3.27
N PHE A 9 13.79 1.09 3.73
CA PHE A 9 12.70 1.88 3.16
C PHE A 9 12.98 2.26 1.70
N GLN A 10 14.17 2.80 1.44
CA GLN A 10 14.62 3.16 0.09
C GLN A 10 14.70 1.95 -0.83
N MET A 11 15.17 0.80 -0.33
CA MET A 11 15.18 -0.44 -1.10
C MET A 11 13.75 -0.87 -1.49
N GLY A 12 12.80 -0.79 -0.56
CA GLY A 12 11.39 -1.07 -0.84
C GLY A 12 10.80 -0.18 -1.94
N LEU A 13 11.08 1.12 -1.91
CA LEU A 13 10.64 2.06 -2.95
C LEU A 13 11.29 1.76 -4.31
N LYS A 14 12.59 1.47 -4.34
CA LYS A 14 13.31 1.09 -5.56
C LYS A 14 12.73 -0.18 -6.18
N MET A 15 12.36 -1.16 -5.37
CA MET A 15 11.72 -2.39 -5.84
C MET A 15 10.35 -2.11 -6.47
N ILE A 16 9.54 -1.24 -5.86
CA ILE A 16 8.25 -0.83 -6.43
C ILE A 16 8.44 -0.13 -7.78
N ALA A 17 9.36 0.84 -7.85
CA ALA A 17 9.64 1.57 -9.07
C ALA A 17 10.16 0.66 -10.20
N LEU A 18 11.08 -0.24 -9.87
CA LEU A 18 11.60 -1.23 -10.81
C LEU A 18 10.47 -2.11 -11.35
N LEU A 19 9.65 -2.68 -10.47
CA LEU A 19 8.51 -3.52 -10.86
C LEU A 19 7.54 -2.79 -11.78
N ARG A 20 7.21 -1.51 -11.51
CA ARG A 20 6.34 -0.72 -12.38
C ARG A 20 6.92 -0.53 -13.79
N ILE A 21 8.24 -0.33 -13.90
CA ILE A 21 8.91 -0.15 -15.20
C ILE A 21 8.89 -1.45 -16.01
N ILE A 22 9.19 -2.60 -15.38
CA ILE A 22 9.31 -3.89 -16.07
C ILE A 22 7.96 -4.58 -16.29
N MET A 23 6.97 -4.34 -15.42
CA MET A 23 5.64 -4.96 -15.44
C MET A 23 4.57 -3.86 -15.39
N LYS A 24 4.33 -3.21 -16.52
CA LYS A 24 3.53 -1.97 -16.60
C LYS A 24 2.07 -2.14 -16.18
N ASP A 25 1.49 -3.32 -16.35
CA ASP A 25 0.04 -3.55 -16.24
C ASP A 25 -0.39 -4.41 -15.04
N ILE A 26 0.53 -4.65 -14.09
CA ILE A 26 0.22 -5.35 -12.84
C ILE A 26 -0.26 -4.41 -11.74
N ASN A 27 -0.91 -5.00 -10.75
CA ASN A 27 -1.20 -4.38 -9.47
C ASN A 27 -0.01 -4.51 -8.53
N ILE A 28 0.37 -3.40 -7.91
CA ILE A 28 1.45 -3.36 -6.90
C ILE A 28 0.87 -2.69 -5.66
N ALA A 29 0.99 -3.37 -4.51
CA ALA A 29 0.47 -2.87 -3.25
C ALA A 29 1.48 -1.98 -2.53
N SER A 30 1.02 -0.80 -2.11
CA SER A 30 1.70 0.05 -1.13
C SER A 30 1.34 -0.44 0.27
N THR A 31 2.25 -1.23 0.87
CA THR A 31 1.96 -2.02 2.07
C THR A 31 2.06 -1.20 3.35
N THR A 32 1.42 -1.71 4.41
CA THR A 32 1.55 -1.13 5.76
C THR A 32 2.96 -1.24 6.34
N ALA A 33 3.80 -2.16 5.84
CA ALA A 33 5.20 -2.25 6.26
C ALA A 33 6.00 -0.98 5.89
N LEU A 34 5.72 -0.36 4.75
CA LEU A 34 6.31 0.93 4.38
C LEU A 34 5.93 2.02 5.39
N GLN A 35 4.68 1.99 5.88
CA GLN A 35 4.20 2.93 6.89
C GLN A 35 4.90 2.76 8.25
N THR A 36 5.25 1.52 8.62
CA THR A 36 6.06 1.24 9.82
C THR A 36 7.49 1.78 9.66
N LEU A 37 8.01 1.79 8.43
CA LEU A 37 9.32 2.34 8.12
C LEU A 37 9.33 3.88 8.03
N ASP A 38 8.29 4.49 7.47
CA ASP A 38 8.16 5.93 7.28
C ASP A 38 6.69 6.38 7.53
N PRO A 39 6.43 7.46 8.30
CA PRO A 39 5.07 7.95 8.57
C PRO A 39 4.25 8.37 7.35
N ILE A 40 4.85 8.50 6.17
CA ILE A 40 4.21 8.70 4.87
C ILE A 40 4.63 7.64 3.84
N GLY A 41 5.03 6.45 4.34
CA GLY A 41 5.56 5.38 3.51
C GLY A 41 4.56 4.82 2.50
N ARG A 42 3.26 4.80 2.83
CA ARG A 42 2.24 4.34 1.87
C ARG A 42 2.07 5.30 0.70
N GLU A 43 2.09 6.60 0.97
CA GLU A 43 2.04 7.67 -0.02
C GLU A 43 3.25 7.60 -0.94
N LYS A 44 4.45 7.51 -0.35
CA LYS A 44 5.70 7.35 -1.10
C LYS A 44 5.70 6.07 -1.95
N GLY A 45 5.12 4.97 -1.46
CA GLY A 45 4.95 3.75 -2.24
C GLY A 45 4.02 3.93 -3.44
N LEU A 46 2.92 4.68 -3.30
CA LEU A 46 2.03 5.03 -4.41
C LEU A 46 2.78 5.87 -5.46
N LEU A 47 3.47 6.93 -5.02
CA LEU A 47 4.28 7.79 -5.89
C LEU A 47 5.44 7.04 -6.57
N ALA A 48 5.94 5.95 -5.97
CA ALA A 48 6.95 5.08 -6.57
C ALA A 48 6.38 4.14 -7.66
N GLY A 49 5.05 4.06 -7.82
CA GLY A 49 4.41 3.27 -8.88
C GLY A 49 3.46 2.17 -8.36
N ALA A 50 3.22 2.09 -7.06
CA ALA A 50 2.14 1.25 -6.52
C ALA A 50 0.77 1.85 -6.86
N ASN A 51 -0.24 0.99 -7.04
CA ASN A 51 -1.60 1.40 -7.40
C ASN A 51 -2.68 0.71 -6.54
N ILE A 52 -2.26 -0.14 -5.59
CA ILE A 52 -3.15 -0.76 -4.61
C ILE A 52 -2.78 -0.25 -3.23
N LEU A 53 -3.78 0.02 -2.41
CA LEU A 53 -3.60 0.36 -1.02
C LEU A 53 -4.55 -0.47 -0.14
N MET A 54 -4.03 -0.93 0.99
CA MET A 54 -4.76 -1.82 1.89
C MET A 54 -5.15 -1.11 3.19
N PRO A 55 -6.44 -0.82 3.43
CA PRO A 55 -6.90 -0.36 4.73
C PRO A 55 -6.94 -1.52 5.73
N ASN A 56 -6.68 -1.24 7.01
CA ASN A 56 -6.83 -2.23 8.07
C ASN A 56 -8.30 -2.35 8.48
N ILE A 57 -8.99 -3.37 7.97
CA ILE A 57 -10.41 -3.64 8.26
C ILE A 57 -10.62 -4.58 9.47
N THR A 58 -9.55 -4.98 10.14
CA THR A 58 -9.61 -5.88 11.30
C THR A 58 -10.40 -5.21 12.43
N PRO A 59 -11.43 -5.86 13.01
CA PRO A 59 -12.15 -5.33 14.17
C PRO A 59 -11.18 -5.04 15.31
N GLN A 60 -11.38 -3.91 16.01
CA GLN A 60 -10.47 -3.40 17.02
C GLN A 60 -10.12 -4.44 18.10
N GLN A 61 -11.12 -5.23 18.51
CA GLN A 61 -10.97 -6.28 19.54
C GLN A 61 -9.99 -7.41 19.16
N TYR A 62 -9.69 -7.61 17.87
CA TYR A 62 -8.78 -8.66 17.38
C TYR A 62 -7.47 -8.10 16.78
N ARG A 63 -7.25 -6.77 16.85
CA ARG A 63 -6.05 -6.16 16.25
C ARG A 63 -4.77 -6.48 17.01
N GLY A 64 -4.87 -6.67 18.33
CA GLY A 64 -3.76 -7.09 19.19
C GLY A 64 -3.29 -8.52 18.91
N ASP A 65 -4.22 -9.40 18.52
CA ASP A 65 -3.93 -10.82 18.28
C ASP A 65 -3.25 -11.08 16.91
N TYR A 66 -3.21 -10.08 16.02
CA TYR A 66 -2.64 -10.18 14.67
C TYR A 66 -1.50 -9.17 14.45
N LEU A 67 -0.51 -9.23 15.34
CA LEU A 67 0.75 -8.48 15.29
C LEU A 67 1.81 -9.25 14.50
N LEU A 68 1.82 -9.09 13.17
CA LEU A 68 2.90 -9.62 12.33
C LEU A 68 4.23 -8.88 12.53
N TYR A 69 4.20 -7.67 13.08
CA TYR A 69 5.34 -6.82 13.42
C TYR A 69 4.96 -5.84 14.53
N GLN A 70 5.94 -5.45 15.35
CA GLN A 70 5.75 -4.37 16.33
C GLN A 70 5.52 -3.03 15.62
N ASP A 71 4.79 -2.11 16.26
CA ASP A 71 4.43 -0.77 15.73
C ASP A 71 3.48 -0.75 14.53
N LYS A 72 2.51 -1.69 14.47
CA LYS A 72 1.46 -1.67 13.44
C LYS A 72 0.60 -0.39 13.57
N PRO A 73 0.46 0.42 12.51
CA PRO A 73 -0.36 1.64 12.55
C PRO A 73 -1.87 1.32 12.64
N CYS A 74 -2.66 2.30 13.10
CA CYS A 74 -4.13 2.24 13.18
C CYS A 74 -4.68 1.14 14.12
N ILE A 75 -4.05 0.88 15.27
CA ILE A 75 -4.58 -0.04 16.28
C ILE A 75 -5.84 0.55 16.95
N GLY A 76 -5.91 1.87 17.12
CA GLY A 76 -7.01 2.59 17.79
C GLY A 76 -8.16 3.09 16.90
N ASP A 77 -7.95 3.26 15.59
CA ASP A 77 -8.92 3.95 14.72
C ASP A 77 -10.14 3.08 14.37
N THR A 78 -11.34 3.64 14.32
CA THR A 78 -12.50 2.96 13.73
C THR A 78 -12.31 2.72 12.23
N LYS A 79 -13.13 1.85 11.61
CA LYS A 79 -13.02 1.55 10.18
C LYS A 79 -13.29 2.79 9.32
N GLU A 80 -14.30 3.59 9.68
CA GLU A 80 -14.60 4.85 8.97
C GLU A 80 -13.49 5.89 9.13
N GLU A 81 -12.92 6.06 10.32
CA GLU A 81 -11.82 7.01 10.57
C GLU A 81 -10.58 6.65 9.75
N CYS A 82 -10.23 5.36 9.72
CA CYS A 82 -9.10 4.88 8.91
C CYS A 82 -9.33 5.16 7.42
N LYS A 83 -10.55 4.94 6.91
CA LYS A 83 -10.91 5.21 5.51
C LYS A 83 -10.84 6.70 5.17
N ASN A 84 -11.37 7.57 6.03
CA ASN A 84 -11.39 9.01 5.82
C ASN A 84 -9.98 9.62 5.86
N CYS A 85 -9.19 9.27 6.89
CA CYS A 85 -7.79 9.69 7.00
C CYS A 85 -7.00 9.27 5.76
N LEU A 86 -7.20 8.03 5.32
CA LEU A 86 -6.52 7.50 4.15
C LEU A 86 -6.93 8.22 2.85
N SER A 87 -8.22 8.52 2.68
CA SER A 87 -8.71 9.28 1.53
C SER A 87 -8.12 10.68 1.46
N LEU A 88 -7.97 11.37 2.60
CA LEU A 88 -7.35 12.69 2.66
C LEU A 88 -5.86 12.63 2.30
N ARG A 89 -5.13 11.61 2.77
CA ARG A 89 -3.70 11.45 2.46
C ARG A 89 -3.47 11.16 0.97
N ILE A 90 -4.31 10.31 0.36
CA ILE A 90 -4.26 10.00 -1.07
C ILE A 90 -4.54 11.26 -1.90
N SER A 91 -5.59 12.02 -1.54
CA SER A 91 -5.88 13.30 -2.20
C SER A 91 -4.73 14.30 -2.05
N GLY A 92 -4.08 14.35 -0.88
CA GLY A 92 -2.95 15.23 -0.60
C GLY A 92 -1.70 14.97 -1.46
N ILE A 93 -1.57 13.79 -2.07
CA ILE A 93 -0.50 13.48 -3.03
C ILE A 93 -0.94 13.59 -4.50
N GLY A 94 -2.15 14.09 -4.75
CA GLY A 94 -2.70 14.26 -6.10
C GLY A 94 -3.29 12.99 -6.72
N GLU A 95 -3.45 11.93 -5.93
CA GLU A 95 -4.03 10.65 -6.38
C GLU A 95 -5.52 10.58 -6.02
N SER A 96 -6.23 9.62 -6.62
CA SER A 96 -7.67 9.39 -6.37
C SER A 96 -7.97 7.92 -6.07
N ILE A 97 -9.02 7.68 -5.29
CA ILE A 97 -9.49 6.33 -4.99
C ILE A 97 -10.49 5.90 -6.06
N GLY A 98 -10.23 4.77 -6.72
CA GLY A 98 -11.16 4.10 -7.64
C GLY A 98 -12.32 3.44 -6.88
N TYR A 99 -13.31 4.22 -6.47
CA TYR A 99 -14.53 3.68 -5.85
C TYR A 99 -15.42 3.00 -6.90
N ASN A 100 -15.96 1.82 -6.56
CA ASN A 100 -16.83 1.02 -7.42
C ASN A 100 -16.18 0.54 -8.73
N GLU A 101 -14.86 0.60 -8.83
CA GLU A 101 -14.10 0.05 -9.94
C GLU A 101 -13.64 -1.38 -9.62
N TRP A 102 -13.56 -2.22 -10.66
CA TRP A 102 -13.09 -3.58 -10.50
C TRP A 102 -11.55 -3.59 -10.40
N GLY A 103 -11.04 -4.10 -9.28
CA GLY A 103 -9.62 -3.97 -8.92
C GLY A 103 -8.64 -4.95 -9.55
N ASP A 104 -9.08 -5.82 -10.46
CA ASP A 104 -8.18 -6.78 -11.12
C ASP A 104 -7.17 -6.08 -12.03
N SER A 105 -5.92 -6.57 -12.02
CA SER A 105 -4.87 -5.99 -12.87
C SER A 105 -5.21 -6.13 -14.35
N ARG A 106 -4.89 -5.11 -15.16
CA ARG A 106 -5.04 -5.17 -16.64
C ARG A 106 -4.29 -6.36 -17.25
N HIS A 107 -3.17 -6.75 -16.63
CA HIS A 107 -2.40 -7.94 -16.99
C HIS A 107 -3.24 -9.22 -17.06
N PHE A 108 -4.16 -9.41 -16.11
CA PHE A 108 -5.05 -10.59 -16.08
C PHE A 108 -5.92 -10.68 -17.34
N TYR A 109 -6.46 -9.55 -17.78
CA TYR A 109 -7.31 -9.46 -18.97
C TYR A 109 -6.51 -9.63 -20.27
N HIS A 110 -5.29 -9.09 -20.36
CA HIS A 110 -4.43 -9.28 -21.53
C HIS A 110 -4.02 -10.74 -21.76
N LYS A 111 -3.85 -11.53 -20.69
CA LYS A 111 -3.57 -12.97 -20.82
C LYS A 111 -4.74 -13.77 -21.39
N LYS A 112 -5.98 -13.40 -21.07
CA LYS A 112 -7.17 -14.12 -21.57
C LYS A 112 -7.43 -13.93 -23.07
N ILE A 113 -6.93 -12.86 -23.68
CA ILE A 113 -7.12 -12.58 -25.12
C ILE A 113 -6.15 -13.40 -26.00
N LYS A 114 -5.08 -13.96 -25.42
CA LYS A 114 -4.03 -14.70 -26.15
C LYS A 114 -4.22 -16.23 -26.18
N HIS A 115 -5.30 -16.76 -25.62
CA HIS A 115 -5.67 -18.18 -25.64
C HIS A 115 -7.04 -18.34 -26.27
#